data_AF-A0AAU4TN13-F1
#
_entry.id   AF-A0AAU4TN13-F1
#
_cell.length_a   1.000
_cell.length_b   1.000
_cell.length_c   1.000
_cell.angle_alpha   90.00
_cell.angle_beta   90.00
_cell.angle_gamma   90.00
#
_symmetry.space_group_name_H-M   'P 1'
#
loop_
_entity.id
_entity.type
_entity.pdbx_description
1 polymer ?
#
loop_
_entity_poly.entity_id
_entity_poly.type
_entity_poly.pdbx_seq_one_letter_code
_entity_poly.pdbx_strand_id
1 'polypeptide(L)'
;MDGVLRAQNIPVQWTVSEVGDSLEVVVTLTFGGGESPTTTTRFIVKQEPTGQITDIRTTSIASVKASAADRSVSGSTGDSVTRVADFFGAYVDAKDAPVGPDTALVKALRTHYLTPAFAKKLQAWEKKNKVDGVLRAQNAPVDWTVSEGANSGEIAVTHSFGGGESPTVRTDLVVKLEPVFGDVTDIRTTSAR
;
A
#
# COMPACT_ATOMS: atom_id res chain seq x y z
N MET A 1 -10.70 -13.80 -33.54
CA MET A 1 -11.40 -13.87 -32.24
C MET A 1 -10.31 -14.17 -31.22
N ASP A 2 -9.88 -13.19 -30.43
CA ASP A 2 -8.82 -13.37 -29.42
C ASP A 2 -9.16 -12.63 -28.12
N GLY A 3 -10.35 -12.92 -27.60
CA GLY A 3 -10.73 -12.61 -26.22
C GLY A 3 -10.95 -13.94 -25.52
N VAL A 4 -10.23 -14.19 -24.40
CA VAL A 4 -10.52 -15.15 -23.31
C VAL A 4 -9.25 -15.57 -22.53
N LEU A 5 -8.02 -15.19 -22.93
CA LEU A 5 -6.80 -15.65 -22.22
C LEU A 5 -6.16 -14.68 -21.21
N ARG A 6 -6.70 -13.47 -20.98
CA ARG A 6 -6.09 -12.52 -20.02
C ARG A 6 -6.58 -12.65 -18.57
N ALA A 7 -7.64 -13.40 -18.30
CA ALA A 7 -8.29 -13.43 -16.98
C ALA A 7 -7.79 -14.52 -16.02
N GLN A 8 -6.96 -15.48 -16.45
CA GLN A 8 -6.70 -16.67 -15.63
C GLN A 8 -5.57 -16.55 -14.58
N ASN A 9 -4.73 -15.50 -14.61
CA ASN A 9 -3.51 -15.45 -13.78
C ASN A 9 -3.33 -14.19 -12.90
N ILE A 10 -4.30 -13.28 -12.85
CA ILE A 10 -4.21 -12.09 -11.99
C ILE A 10 -5.19 -12.25 -10.83
N PRO A 11 -4.72 -12.21 -9.56
CA PRO A 11 -5.63 -12.25 -8.42
C PRO A 11 -6.45 -10.97 -8.39
N VAL A 12 -7.75 -11.08 -8.14
CA VAL A 12 -8.67 -9.95 -8.00
C VAL A 12 -8.80 -9.49 -6.55
N GLN A 13 -8.46 -10.36 -5.61
CA GLN A 13 -8.45 -10.08 -4.18
C GLN A 13 -7.29 -10.82 -3.53
N TRP A 14 -6.75 -10.25 -2.46
CA TRP A 14 -5.75 -10.88 -1.64
C TRP A 14 -5.94 -10.58 -0.16
N THR A 15 -5.37 -11.42 0.68
CA THR A 15 -5.25 -11.19 2.11
C THR A 15 -3.91 -11.70 2.59
N VAL A 16 -3.20 -10.89 3.36
CA VAL A 16 -1.98 -11.23 4.09
C VAL A 16 -2.34 -11.29 5.56
N SER A 17 -2.12 -12.43 6.20
CA SER A 17 -2.37 -12.64 7.63
C SER A 17 -1.08 -13.03 8.33
N GLU A 18 -0.82 -12.40 9.48
CA GLU A 18 0.23 -12.85 10.39
C GLU A 18 -0.06 -14.27 10.90
N VAL A 19 1.00 -14.98 11.29
CA VAL A 19 0.91 -16.33 11.86
C VAL A 19 1.60 -16.32 13.23
N GLY A 20 0.85 -15.99 14.28
CA GLY A 20 1.41 -15.78 15.63
C GLY A 20 2.63 -14.85 15.64
N ASP A 21 3.59 -15.11 16.54
CA ASP A 21 4.82 -14.31 16.68
C ASP A 21 5.94 -14.72 15.70
N SER A 22 5.60 -15.36 14.58
CA SER A 22 6.59 -15.82 13.60
C SER A 22 6.84 -14.78 12.50
N LEU A 23 8.04 -14.77 11.91
CA LEU A 23 8.33 -14.02 10.68
C LEU A 23 7.74 -14.72 9.44
N GLU A 24 6.60 -15.38 9.59
CA GLU A 24 5.86 -16.00 8.51
C GLU A 24 4.47 -15.37 8.40
N VAL A 25 4.06 -15.10 7.17
CA VAL A 25 2.70 -14.64 6.84
C VAL A 25 2.04 -15.62 5.89
N VAL A 26 0.73 -15.78 6.03
CA VAL A 26 -0.09 -16.50 5.06
C VAL A 26 -0.65 -15.50 4.06
N VAL A 27 -0.33 -15.71 2.79
CA VAL A 27 -0.91 -14.95 1.67
C VAL A 27 -1.97 -15.81 1.00
N THR A 28 -3.20 -15.29 0.97
CA THR A 28 -4.32 -15.88 0.25
C THR A 28 -4.60 -15.03 -0.98
N LEU A 29 -4.53 -15.62 -2.17
CA LEU A 29 -4.84 -14.99 -3.44
C LEU A 29 -6.13 -15.58 -4.02
N THR A 30 -7.04 -14.73 -4.45
CA THR A 30 -8.32 -15.10 -5.05
C THR A 30 -8.36 -14.66 -6.51
N PHE A 31 -8.69 -15.58 -7.40
CA PHE A 31 -8.76 -15.41 -8.86
C PHE A 31 -10.19 -15.62 -9.35
N GLY A 32 -10.58 -14.94 -10.43
CA GLY A 32 -11.93 -15.02 -10.99
C GLY A 32 -12.94 -14.11 -10.28
N GLY A 33 -14.24 -14.34 -10.48
CA GLY A 33 -15.32 -13.50 -9.94
C GLY A 33 -16.38 -13.12 -10.97
N GLY A 34 -17.52 -12.57 -10.51
CA GLY A 34 -18.69 -12.31 -11.35
C GLY A 34 -19.40 -13.62 -11.73
N GLU A 35 -19.55 -13.89 -13.02
CA GLU A 35 -20.11 -15.14 -13.55
C GLU A 35 -19.09 -16.30 -13.62
N SER A 36 -17.80 -16.03 -13.41
CA SER A 36 -16.74 -17.05 -13.45
C SER A 36 -16.50 -17.71 -12.10
N PRO A 37 -16.13 -19.00 -12.06
CA PRO A 37 -15.79 -19.68 -10.81
C PRO A 37 -14.60 -18.99 -10.13
N THR A 38 -14.67 -18.91 -8.81
CA THR A 38 -13.59 -18.34 -7.99
C THR A 38 -12.62 -19.44 -7.57
N THR A 39 -11.32 -19.20 -7.72
CA THR A 39 -10.25 -20.11 -7.28
C THR A 39 -9.37 -19.39 -6.27
N THR A 40 -8.94 -20.10 -5.23
CA THR A 40 -8.06 -19.54 -4.20
C THR A 40 -6.76 -20.33 -4.11
N THR A 41 -5.64 -19.61 -4.03
CA THR A 41 -4.31 -20.19 -3.78
C THR A 41 -3.74 -19.59 -2.49
N ARG A 42 -3.09 -20.43 -1.68
CA ARG A 42 -2.44 -20.00 -0.43
C ARG A 42 -0.95 -20.27 -0.45
N PHE A 43 -0.19 -19.32 0.09
CA PHE A 43 1.26 -19.40 0.24
C PHE A 43 1.64 -19.02 1.67
N ILE A 44 2.75 -19.59 2.14
CA ILE A 44 3.46 -19.07 3.30
C ILE A 44 4.65 -18.28 2.74
N VAL A 45 4.80 -17.06 3.23
CA VAL A 45 5.92 -16.18 2.91
C VAL A 45 6.73 -16.00 4.18
N LYS A 46 8.02 -16.36 4.12
CA LYS A 46 8.96 -16.17 5.23
C LYS A 46 9.77 -14.90 5.02
N GLN A 47 9.89 -14.11 6.07
CA GLN A 47 10.65 -12.87 6.10
C GLN A 47 11.83 -12.95 7.07
N GLU A 48 12.82 -12.10 6.84
CA GLU A 48 13.86 -11.77 7.80
C GLU A 48 13.45 -10.58 8.68
N PRO A 49 14.09 -10.33 9.83
CA PRO A 49 13.80 -9.16 10.67
C PRO A 49 13.93 -7.81 9.94
N THR A 50 14.68 -7.78 8.83
CA THR A 50 14.85 -6.60 7.96
C THR A 50 13.75 -6.44 6.92
N GLY A 51 12.71 -7.29 6.95
CA GLY A 51 11.55 -7.26 6.06
C GLY A 51 11.74 -8.02 4.74
N GLN A 52 12.97 -8.47 4.43
CA GLN A 52 13.27 -9.18 3.18
C GLN A 52 12.55 -10.54 3.12
N ILE A 53 11.95 -10.85 1.97
CA ILE A 53 11.34 -12.16 1.72
C ILE A 53 12.43 -13.15 1.34
N THR A 54 12.53 -14.26 2.08
CA THR A 54 13.55 -15.31 1.88
C THR A 54 13.01 -16.62 1.34
N ASP A 55 11.72 -16.89 1.54
CA ASP A 55 11.09 -18.13 1.08
C ASP A 55 9.61 -17.87 0.76
N ILE A 56 9.12 -18.51 -0.29
CA ILE A 56 7.71 -18.53 -0.67
C ILE A 56 7.36 -19.96 -1.04
N ARG A 57 6.41 -20.55 -0.32
CA ARG A 57 5.97 -21.92 -0.56
C ARG A 57 4.46 -22.02 -0.61
N THR A 58 3.94 -22.79 -1.57
CA THR A 58 2.51 -23.13 -1.62
C THR A 58 2.15 -23.98 -0.42
N THR A 59 0.95 -23.74 0.13
CA THR A 59 0.41 -24.56 1.21
C THR A 59 -1.00 -25.02 0.87
N SER A 60 -1.21 -26.33 0.92
CA SER A 60 -2.53 -26.96 0.79
C SER A 60 -3.33 -26.89 2.10
N ILE A 61 -2.74 -26.32 3.16
CA ILE A 61 -3.24 -26.50 4.51
C ILE A 61 -4.45 -25.58 4.75
N ALA A 62 -5.62 -26.19 4.93
CA ALA A 62 -6.79 -25.59 5.57
C ALA A 62 -6.54 -25.21 7.05
N SER A 63 -5.36 -25.49 7.59
CA SER A 63 -5.06 -25.58 9.02
C SER A 63 -4.04 -24.57 9.56
N VAL A 64 -3.48 -23.64 8.76
CA VAL A 64 -2.93 -22.41 9.37
C VAL A 64 -4.12 -21.50 9.55
N LYS A 65 -4.91 -21.79 10.58
CA LYS A 65 -5.94 -20.86 11.03
C LYS A 65 -5.16 -19.68 11.60
N ALA A 66 -5.05 -18.60 10.82
CA ALA A 66 -4.74 -17.29 11.37
C ALA A 66 -5.61 -17.14 12.62
N SER A 67 -4.98 -17.02 13.77
CA SER A 67 -5.70 -16.91 15.03
C SER A 67 -6.59 -15.67 14.93
N ALA A 68 -7.73 -15.65 15.60
CA ALA A 68 -8.60 -14.46 15.60
C ALA A 68 -7.91 -13.21 16.23
N ALA A 69 -6.72 -13.37 16.80
CA ALA A 69 -5.86 -12.31 17.30
C ALA A 69 -4.76 -11.88 16.31
N ASP A 70 -4.57 -12.58 15.20
CA ASP A 70 -3.50 -12.29 14.24
C ASP A 70 -3.95 -11.17 13.28
N ARG A 71 -3.09 -10.18 13.04
CA ARG A 71 -3.40 -9.04 12.16
C ARG A 71 -3.52 -9.52 10.72
N SER A 72 -4.48 -8.96 9.97
CA SER A 72 -4.62 -9.19 8.53
C SER A 72 -4.78 -7.91 7.73
N VAL A 73 -4.24 -7.90 6.52
CA VAL A 73 -4.41 -6.86 5.50
C VAL A 73 -5.04 -7.49 4.27
N SER A 74 -6.16 -6.94 3.81
CA SER A 74 -6.84 -7.39 2.60
C SER A 74 -6.88 -6.29 1.55
N GLY A 75 -6.85 -6.68 0.28
CA GLY A 75 -6.93 -5.76 -0.85
C GLY A 75 -7.66 -6.38 -2.03
N SER A 76 -8.08 -5.53 -2.96
CA SER A 76 -8.71 -5.94 -4.21
C SER A 76 -8.25 -5.09 -5.41
N THR A 77 -8.23 -5.70 -6.59
CA THR A 77 -7.86 -4.99 -7.82
C THR A 77 -8.93 -4.00 -8.21
N GLY A 78 -8.52 -2.79 -8.58
CA GLY A 78 -9.41 -1.71 -9.02
C GLY A 78 -10.02 -0.91 -7.87
N ASP A 79 -9.79 -1.33 -6.61
CA ASP A 79 -10.19 -0.56 -5.44
C ASP A 79 -9.22 0.60 -5.18
N SER A 80 -9.80 1.78 -4.96
CA SER A 80 -9.02 3.02 -4.82
C SER A 80 -8.29 3.12 -3.48
N VAL A 81 -8.89 2.59 -2.41
CA VAL A 81 -8.27 2.55 -1.07
C VAL A 81 -7.05 1.63 -1.12
N THR A 82 -7.21 0.43 -1.67
CA THR A 82 -6.15 -0.58 -1.86
C THR A 82 -5.00 0.00 -2.67
N ARG A 83 -5.29 0.65 -3.81
CA ARG A 83 -4.24 1.24 -4.64
C ARG A 83 -3.43 2.32 -3.92
N VAL A 84 -4.10 3.18 -3.14
CA VAL A 84 -3.41 4.22 -2.36
C VAL A 84 -2.63 3.59 -1.21
N ALA A 85 -3.15 2.55 -0.56
CA ALA A 85 -2.43 1.79 0.46
C ALA A 85 -1.17 1.13 -0.10
N ASP A 86 -1.25 0.49 -1.26
CA ASP A 86 -0.08 -0.11 -1.94
C ASP A 86 0.99 0.95 -2.26
N PHE A 87 0.56 2.13 -2.74
CA PHE A 87 1.49 3.24 -3.02
C PHE A 87 2.18 3.75 -1.75
N PHE A 88 1.41 4.12 -0.71
CA PHE A 88 1.98 4.70 0.52
C PHE A 88 2.81 3.68 1.28
N GLY A 89 2.38 2.42 1.38
CA GLY A 89 3.17 1.35 2.01
C GLY A 89 4.53 1.18 1.35
N ALA A 90 4.55 0.96 0.03
CA ALA A 90 5.81 0.81 -0.70
C ALA A 90 6.67 2.08 -0.66
N TYR A 91 6.06 3.27 -0.65
CA TYR A 91 6.80 4.54 -0.59
C TYR A 91 7.45 4.76 0.78
N VAL A 92 6.77 4.39 1.86
CA VAL A 92 7.31 4.44 3.22
C VAL A 92 8.45 3.43 3.37
N ASP A 93 8.26 2.18 2.94
CA ASP A 93 9.31 1.14 2.97
C ASP A 93 10.56 1.58 2.19
N ALA A 94 10.38 2.19 1.02
CA ALA A 94 11.49 2.69 0.22
C ALA A 94 12.20 3.89 0.87
N LYS A 95 11.51 4.66 1.70
CA LYS A 95 12.08 5.82 2.42
C LYS A 95 12.77 5.44 3.72
N ASP A 96 12.28 4.39 4.39
CA ASP A 96 12.76 3.92 5.69
C ASP A 96 13.50 2.58 5.59
N ALA A 97 14.00 2.23 4.40
CA ALA A 97 14.69 0.96 4.20
C ALA A 97 15.90 0.81 5.15
N PRO A 98 16.24 -0.41 5.62
CA PRO A 98 17.26 -0.63 6.65
C PRO A 98 18.66 -0.10 6.32
N VAL A 99 18.98 0.01 5.03
CA VAL A 99 20.28 0.52 4.53
C VAL A 99 20.21 2.00 4.11
N GLY A 100 19.14 2.70 4.46
CA GLY A 100 18.81 4.05 4.03
C GLY A 100 17.90 4.08 2.79
N PRO A 101 17.41 5.28 2.40
CA PRO A 101 16.37 5.41 1.37
C PRO A 101 16.78 4.85 0.00
N ASP A 102 15.93 4.01 -0.60
CA ASP A 102 16.06 3.58 -1.98
C ASP A 102 15.52 4.67 -2.93
N THR A 103 16.42 5.58 -3.31
CA THR A 103 16.09 6.70 -4.18
C THR A 103 15.59 6.29 -5.57
N ALA A 104 16.00 5.12 -6.07
CA ALA A 104 15.58 4.62 -7.37
C ALA A 104 14.13 4.10 -7.31
N LEU A 105 13.81 3.33 -6.27
CA LEU A 105 12.46 2.84 -6.03
C LEU A 105 11.49 3.99 -5.72
N VAL A 106 11.88 4.94 -4.87
CA VAL A 106 11.10 6.17 -4.59
C VAL A 106 10.75 6.91 -5.89
N LYS A 107 11.71 7.03 -6.82
CA LYS A 107 11.48 7.66 -8.12
C LYS A 107 10.52 6.82 -8.99
N ALA A 108 10.71 5.50 -9.04
CA ALA A 108 9.87 4.61 -9.82
C ALA A 108 8.41 4.62 -9.34
N LEU A 109 8.19 4.56 -8.03
CA LEU A 109 6.87 4.65 -7.41
C LEU A 109 6.16 5.95 -7.79
N ARG A 110 6.86 7.10 -7.73
CA ARG A 110 6.27 8.38 -8.14
C ARG A 110 5.94 8.43 -9.62
N THR A 111 6.76 7.83 -10.47
CA THR A 111 6.47 7.72 -11.90
C THR A 111 5.28 6.81 -12.19
N HIS A 112 5.07 5.77 -11.40
CA HIS A 112 3.98 4.82 -11.58
C HIS A 112 2.63 5.35 -11.08
N TYR A 113 2.61 5.97 -9.89
CA TYR A 113 1.35 6.32 -9.22
C TYR A 113 0.90 7.76 -9.42
N LEU A 114 1.80 8.69 -9.74
CA LEU A 114 1.44 10.10 -9.91
C LEU A 114 1.21 10.43 -11.38
N THR A 115 0.21 11.27 -11.64
CA THR A 115 0.10 11.87 -12.98
C THR A 115 1.34 12.74 -13.28
N PRO A 116 1.82 12.81 -14.54
CA PRO A 116 2.98 13.63 -14.89
C PRO A 116 2.80 15.13 -14.55
N ALA A 117 1.56 15.61 -14.67
CA ALA A 117 1.21 16.98 -14.31
C ALA A 117 1.34 17.22 -12.80
N PHE A 118 0.85 16.30 -11.97
CA PHE A 118 0.99 16.40 -10.52
C PHE A 118 2.44 16.25 -10.07
N ALA A 119 3.20 15.31 -10.63
CA ALA A 119 4.61 15.12 -10.32
C ALA A 119 5.42 16.42 -10.50
N LYS A 120 5.16 17.20 -11.56
CA LYS A 120 5.80 18.52 -11.79
C LYS A 120 5.42 19.54 -10.71
N LYS A 121 4.13 19.63 -10.36
CA LYS A 121 3.65 20.54 -9.29
C LYS A 121 4.27 20.16 -7.95
N LEU A 122 4.35 18.86 -7.67
CA LEU A 122 4.91 18.33 -6.43
C LEU A 122 6.39 18.68 -6.31
N GLN A 123 7.19 18.51 -7.37
CA GLN A 123 8.59 18.92 -7.40
C GLN A 123 8.78 20.42 -7.15
N ALA A 124 7.94 21.27 -7.73
CA ALA A 124 8.00 22.72 -7.50
C ALA A 124 7.68 23.05 -6.03
N TRP A 125 6.70 22.36 -5.45
CA TRP A 125 6.36 22.51 -4.04
C TRP A 125 7.51 22.04 -3.12
N GLU A 126 8.13 20.89 -3.41
CA GLU A 126 9.23 20.33 -2.61
C GLU A 126 10.45 21.27 -2.62
N LYS A 127 10.77 21.87 -3.77
CA LYS A 127 11.85 22.87 -3.88
C LYS A 127 11.63 24.07 -2.96
N LYS A 128 10.37 24.49 -2.80
CA LYS A 128 9.98 25.61 -1.94
C LYS A 128 9.97 25.23 -0.46
N ASN A 129 9.41 24.07 -0.12
CA ASN A 129 9.10 23.70 1.26
C ASN A 129 10.18 22.85 1.93
N LYS A 130 11.13 22.29 1.16
CA LYS A 130 12.26 21.48 1.67
C LYS A 130 11.83 20.25 2.49
N VAL A 131 10.68 19.69 2.17
CA VAL A 131 10.15 18.45 2.77
C VAL A 131 9.66 17.51 1.67
N ASP A 132 9.44 16.24 1.98
CA ASP A 132 8.88 15.28 1.02
C ASP A 132 7.43 15.66 0.68
N GLY A 133 7.12 15.77 -0.62
CA GLY A 133 5.81 16.21 -1.09
C GLY A 133 4.72 15.14 -1.00
N VAL A 134 5.09 13.84 -1.07
CA VAL A 134 4.12 12.73 -0.92
C VAL A 134 3.74 12.59 0.54
N LEU A 135 4.74 12.58 1.43
CA LEU A 135 4.50 12.44 2.87
C LEU A 135 4.03 13.73 3.54
N ARG A 136 4.25 14.88 2.88
CA ARG A 136 4.11 16.23 3.44
C ARG A 136 4.90 16.41 4.75
N ALA A 137 6.03 15.71 4.88
CA ALA A 137 6.83 15.62 6.10
C ALA A 137 8.34 15.50 5.79
N GLN A 138 9.18 15.72 6.81
CA GLN A 138 10.64 15.56 6.69
C GLN A 138 11.10 14.10 6.80
N ASN A 139 10.41 13.31 7.62
CA ASN A 139 10.75 11.91 7.91
C ASN A 139 9.66 10.96 7.42
N ALA A 140 9.96 9.67 7.37
CA ALA A 140 8.95 8.64 7.18
C ALA A 140 8.04 8.55 8.42
N PRO A 141 6.73 8.29 8.24
CA PRO A 141 5.84 7.97 9.35
C PRO A 141 6.19 6.59 9.94
N VAL A 142 5.96 6.42 11.25
CA VAL A 142 6.12 5.13 11.94
C VAL A 142 4.85 4.27 11.82
N ASP A 143 3.72 4.91 11.52
CA ASP A 143 2.44 4.25 11.31
C ASP A 143 1.60 5.09 10.34
N TRP A 144 0.74 4.44 9.57
CA TRP A 144 -0.15 5.10 8.64
C TRP A 144 -1.45 4.31 8.44
N THR A 145 -2.53 5.04 8.20
CA THR A 145 -3.85 4.46 7.89
C THR A 145 -4.35 5.07 6.60
N VAL A 146 -4.94 4.25 5.73
CA VAL A 146 -5.63 4.68 4.51
C VAL A 146 -7.10 4.29 4.63
N SER A 147 -7.99 5.25 4.37
CA SER A 147 -9.44 5.05 4.40
C SER A 147 -10.12 5.81 3.28
N GLU A 148 -11.41 5.55 3.06
CA GLU A 148 -12.20 6.39 2.16
C GLU A 148 -12.12 7.87 2.59
N GLY A 149 -12.06 8.76 1.60
CA GLY A 149 -12.11 10.20 1.84
C GLY A 149 -13.54 10.69 1.99
N ALA A 150 -13.68 11.93 2.44
CA ALA A 150 -15.00 12.57 2.62
C ALA A 150 -15.74 12.84 1.29
N ASN A 151 -15.03 12.83 0.16
CA ASN A 151 -15.59 13.13 -1.16
C ASN A 151 -15.28 12.00 -2.15
N SER A 152 -16.14 11.86 -3.16
CA SER A 152 -15.91 10.92 -4.26
C SER A 152 -14.59 11.23 -4.98
N GLY A 153 -13.80 10.18 -5.21
CA GLY A 153 -12.46 10.28 -5.81
C GLY A 153 -11.37 10.80 -4.87
N GLU A 154 -11.67 10.95 -3.57
CA GLU A 154 -10.70 11.28 -2.53
C GLU A 154 -10.49 10.10 -1.58
N ILE A 155 -9.24 9.91 -1.16
CA ILE A 155 -8.81 8.92 -0.18
C ILE A 155 -8.14 9.67 0.96
N ALA A 156 -8.46 9.32 2.20
CA ALA A 156 -7.82 9.87 3.39
C ALA A 156 -6.60 9.03 3.76
N VAL A 157 -5.50 9.71 4.09
CA VAL A 157 -4.28 9.06 4.60
C VAL A 157 -3.85 9.78 5.88
N THR A 158 -3.81 9.07 6.99
CA THR A 158 -3.31 9.62 8.26
C THR A 158 -1.92 9.07 8.50
N HIS A 159 -0.92 9.95 8.59
CA HIS A 159 0.43 9.63 8.99
C HIS A 159 0.63 9.89 10.47
N SER A 160 1.30 8.97 11.15
CA SER A 160 1.70 9.09 12.56
C SER A 160 3.23 9.11 12.66
N PHE A 161 3.76 10.04 13.46
CA PHE A 161 5.19 10.29 13.65
C PHE A 161 5.56 10.32 15.13
N GLY A 162 6.85 10.09 15.43
CA GLY A 162 7.41 10.09 16.78
C GLY A 162 7.62 8.67 17.35
N GLY A 163 8.60 8.52 18.23
CA GLY A 163 9.04 7.23 18.79
C GLY A 163 8.79 7.08 20.31
N GLY A 164 8.44 5.85 20.71
CA GLY A 164 7.96 5.44 22.04
C GLY A 164 6.77 4.46 21.89
N GLU A 165 6.08 4.09 22.97
CA GLU A 165 4.88 3.22 22.91
C GLU A 165 3.68 3.87 22.16
N SER A 166 3.76 5.15 21.79
CA SER A 166 2.69 5.87 21.09
C SER A 166 3.22 6.98 20.18
N PRO A 167 2.72 7.11 18.93
CA PRO A 167 3.04 8.23 18.07
C PRO A 167 2.57 9.56 18.68
N THR A 168 3.38 10.61 18.59
CA THR A 168 3.14 11.90 19.25
C THR A 168 2.59 12.97 18.32
N VAL A 169 2.74 12.79 17.00
CA VAL A 169 2.29 13.74 15.99
C VAL A 169 1.55 13.02 14.89
N ARG A 170 0.42 13.58 14.43
CA ARG A 170 -0.31 13.08 13.27
C ARG A 170 -0.40 14.15 12.18
N THR A 171 -0.45 13.70 10.93
CA THR A 171 -0.72 14.54 9.77
C THR A 171 -1.75 13.84 8.91
N ASP A 172 -2.88 14.50 8.70
CA ASP A 172 -3.96 13.99 7.88
C ASP A 172 -3.83 14.55 6.47
N LEU A 173 -3.91 13.65 5.49
CA LEU A 173 -3.79 13.92 4.07
C LEU A 173 -5.08 13.54 3.35
N VAL A 174 -5.37 14.29 2.29
CA VAL A 174 -6.34 13.93 1.26
C VAL A 174 -5.58 13.70 -0.03
N VAL A 175 -5.77 12.51 -0.59
CA VAL A 175 -5.22 12.06 -1.87
C VAL A 175 -6.34 12.06 -2.89
N LYS A 176 -6.19 12.81 -3.97
CA LYS A 176 -7.18 12.87 -5.04
C LYS A 176 -6.76 12.02 -6.22
N LEU A 177 -7.66 11.16 -6.68
CA LEU A 177 -7.42 10.26 -7.80
C LEU A 177 -8.02 10.79 -9.10
N GLU A 178 -7.37 10.44 -10.20
CA GLU A 178 -7.93 10.59 -11.55
C GLU A 178 -9.05 9.56 -11.75
N PRO A 179 -10.25 9.95 -12.25
CA PRO A 179 -11.41 9.06 -12.30
C PRO A 179 -11.28 7.81 -13.18
N VAL A 180 -10.42 7.82 -14.20
CA VAL A 180 -10.35 6.75 -15.21
C VAL A 180 -9.27 5.74 -14.85
N PHE A 181 -8.07 6.22 -14.57
CA PHE A 181 -6.89 5.39 -14.35
C PHE A 181 -6.46 5.34 -12.89
N GLY A 182 -7.10 6.08 -11.98
CA GLY A 182 -6.79 6.03 -10.54
C GLY A 182 -5.43 6.60 -10.15
N ASP A 183 -4.79 7.36 -11.05
CA ASP A 183 -3.50 8.00 -10.77
C ASP A 183 -3.69 9.17 -9.81
N VAL A 184 -2.71 9.41 -8.95
CA VAL A 184 -2.76 10.53 -8.00
C VAL A 184 -2.59 11.86 -8.73
N THR A 185 -3.55 12.75 -8.52
CA THR A 185 -3.61 14.08 -9.13
C THR A 185 -3.35 15.21 -8.13
N ASP A 186 -3.55 14.95 -6.85
CA ASP A 186 -3.27 15.89 -5.76
C ASP A 186 -3.05 15.14 -4.44
N ILE A 187 -2.22 15.72 -3.56
CA ILE A 187 -2.04 15.29 -2.17
C ILE A 187 -2.01 16.56 -1.34
N ARG A 188 -2.88 16.72 -0.35
CA ARG A 188 -2.91 17.92 0.49
C ARG A 188 -3.13 17.56 1.94
N THR A 189 -2.59 18.36 2.85
CA THR A 189 -2.96 18.24 4.26
C THR A 189 -4.41 18.69 4.43
N THR A 190 -5.20 17.97 5.24
CA THR A 190 -6.40 18.59 5.79
C THR A 190 -5.92 19.61 6.79
N SER A 191 -6.29 20.88 6.62
CA SER A 191 -6.04 21.84 7.68
C SER A 191 -6.80 21.35 8.90
N ALA A 192 -6.11 21.08 10.02
CA ALA A 192 -6.77 20.99 11.31
C ALA A 192 -7.61 22.27 11.47
N ARG A 193 -8.93 22.09 11.61
CA ARG A 193 -9.82 23.19 11.93
C ARG A 193 -9.61 23.60 13.38
#